data_AF-A0A2P5HFX5-F1
#
_entry.id   AF-A0A2P5HFX5-F1
#
_cell.length_a   1.000
_cell.length_b   1.000
_cell.length_c   1.000
_cell.angle_alpha   90.00
_cell.angle_beta   90.00
_cell.angle_gamma   90.00
#
_symmetry.space_group_name_H-M   'P 1'
#
loop_
_entity.id
_entity.type
_entity.pdbx_description
1 polymer ?
#
loop_
_entity_poly.entity_id
_entity_poly.type
_entity_poly.pdbx_seq_one_letter_code
_entity_poly.pdbx_strand_id
1 'polypeptide(L)'
;MGGHIAAEPAVIDQIWELVAAICRLPEGFPRGEPFPCLSSTDGVSGGNSSVFLYYFDVGPSQEETPGVKLYFPAWNYASDRQIADGLAGWMRKHGRGQFVDAYLGALGHIISHRRLNQVGAVGSFCAAQMMISIMVKGGKLQVTSYISPEGHHPGRSK
;
A
#
# COMPACT_ATOMS: atom_id res chain seq x y z
N MET A 1 18.79 0.33 -3.09
CA MET A 1 20.02 -0.23 -3.67
C MET A 1 21.27 0.45 -3.10
N GLY A 2 21.39 0.65 -1.78
CA GLY A 2 22.64 1.17 -1.17
C GLY A 2 23.24 2.47 -1.75
N GLY A 3 22.42 3.34 -2.37
CA GLY A 3 22.90 4.55 -3.06
C GLY A 3 23.17 4.41 -4.58
N HIS A 4 23.07 3.21 -5.16
CA HIS A 4 23.38 2.97 -6.58
C HIS A 4 22.28 3.35 -7.57
N ILE A 5 21.06 3.57 -7.11
CA ILE A 5 19.97 4.09 -7.94
C ILE A 5 19.78 5.54 -7.52
N ALA A 6 20.10 6.45 -8.43
CA ALA A 6 19.81 7.86 -8.26
C ALA A 6 18.30 8.07 -8.29
N ALA A 7 17.73 8.35 -7.12
CA ALA A 7 16.37 8.84 -7.01
C ALA A 7 16.43 10.28 -6.50
N GLU A 8 15.76 11.18 -7.21
CA GLU A 8 15.51 12.55 -6.76
C GLU A 8 14.98 12.52 -5.31
N PRO A 9 15.54 13.31 -4.37
CA PRO A 9 15.08 13.33 -2.97
C PRO A 9 13.56 13.56 -2.86
N ALA A 10 13.02 14.41 -3.73
CA ALA A 10 11.58 14.67 -3.83
C ALA A 10 10.75 13.42 -4.13
N VAL A 11 11.26 12.48 -4.94
CA VAL A 11 10.57 11.21 -5.23
C VAL A 11 10.55 10.32 -3.99
N ILE A 12 11.66 10.25 -3.25
CA ILE A 12 11.73 9.50 -2.00
C ILE A 12 10.76 10.08 -0.96
N ASP A 13 10.67 11.40 -0.88
CA ASP A 13 9.72 12.08 0.00
C ASP A 13 8.26 11.79 -0.39
N GLN A 14 7.94 11.72 -1.68
CA GLN A 14 6.61 11.31 -2.14
C GLN A 14 6.27 9.86 -1.79
N ILE A 15 7.25 8.95 -1.86
CA ILE A 15 7.07 7.55 -1.42
C ILE A 15 6.76 7.52 0.07
N TRP A 16 7.56 8.21 0.89
CA TRP A 16 7.33 8.29 2.32
C TRP A 16 5.97 8.88 2.65
N GLU A 17 5.59 9.98 2.01
CA GLU A 17 4.30 10.62 2.19
C GLU A 17 3.14 9.67 1.86
N LEU A 18 3.23 8.92 0.76
CA LEU A 18 2.22 7.94 0.38
C LEU A 18 2.10 6.84 1.45
N VAL A 19 3.23 6.27 1.88
CA VAL A 19 3.26 5.21 2.91
C VAL A 19 2.70 5.73 4.24
N ALA A 20 3.08 6.94 4.65
CA ALA A 20 2.56 7.56 5.86
C ALA A 20 1.04 7.81 5.77
N ALA A 21 0.54 8.24 4.60
CA ALA A 21 -0.88 8.48 4.38
C ALA A 21 -1.71 7.18 4.44
N ILE A 22 -1.28 6.11 3.76
CA ILE A 22 -2.01 4.83 3.76
C ILE A 22 -1.96 4.12 5.12
N CYS A 23 -0.88 4.28 5.88
CA CYS A 23 -0.72 3.72 7.22
C CYS A 23 -1.28 4.63 8.32
N ARG A 24 -1.75 5.83 7.97
CA ARG A 24 -2.25 6.82 8.94
C ARG A 24 -1.24 7.14 10.06
N LEU A 25 0.04 7.18 9.70
CA LEU A 25 1.09 7.54 10.65
C LEU A 25 0.84 8.96 11.18
N PRO A 26 1.11 9.22 12.47
CA PRO A 26 1.06 10.57 13.02
C PRO A 26 1.94 11.53 12.22
N GLU A 27 1.56 12.81 12.20
CA GLU A 27 2.42 13.85 11.67
C GLU A 27 3.77 13.83 12.43
N GLY A 28 4.87 13.88 11.68
CA GLY A 28 6.22 13.79 12.26
C GLY A 28 6.66 12.39 12.69
N PHE A 29 5.94 11.32 12.33
CA PHE A 29 6.39 9.95 12.62
C PHE A 29 7.82 9.71 12.08
N PRO A 30 8.76 9.19 12.89
CA PRO A 30 10.15 9.06 12.47
C PRO A 30 10.36 7.99 11.39
N ARG A 31 11.20 8.27 10.38
CA ARG A 31 11.46 7.36 9.24
C ARG A 31 12.18 6.05 9.59
N GLY A 32 12.73 5.94 10.80
CA GLY A 32 13.47 4.76 11.27
C GLY A 32 12.70 3.87 12.25
N GLU A 33 11.51 4.29 12.68
CA GLU A 33 10.70 3.52 13.63
C GLU A 33 9.86 2.47 12.90
N PRO A 34 9.67 1.28 13.49
CA PRO A 34 8.81 0.26 12.92
C PRO A 34 7.37 0.76 12.85
N PHE A 35 6.68 0.49 11.74
CA PHE A 35 5.29 0.89 11.58
C PHE A 35 4.38 0.18 12.59
N PRO A 36 3.40 0.90 13.20
CA PRO A 36 2.44 0.30 14.09
C PRO A 36 1.55 -0.67 13.31
N CYS A 37 1.77 -1.97 13.51
CA CYS A 37 1.05 -3.05 12.84
C CYS A 37 -0.26 -3.37 13.60
N LEU A 38 -1.38 -3.50 12.89
CA LEU A 38 -2.67 -3.91 13.47
C LEU A 38 -2.73 -5.41 13.79
N SER A 39 -1.83 -6.22 13.22
CA SER A 39 -1.71 -7.65 13.49
C SER A 39 -0.46 -7.93 14.35
N SER A 40 -0.56 -7.66 15.66
CA SER A 40 0.36 -8.28 16.62
C SER A 40 -0.21 -9.65 17.00
N THR A 41 0.17 -10.70 16.29
CA THR A 41 -0.07 -12.06 16.77
C THR A 41 1.13 -12.47 17.61
N ASP A 42 0.94 -12.46 18.93
CA ASP A 42 1.87 -13.09 19.87
C ASP A 42 1.96 -14.59 19.54
N GLY A 43 3.00 -14.97 18.81
CA GLY A 43 3.64 -16.28 18.94
C GLY A 43 3.03 -17.51 18.25
N VAL A 44 1.93 -17.45 17.47
CA VAL A 44 1.39 -18.67 16.83
C VAL A 44 1.19 -18.51 15.31
N SER A 45 2.19 -19.04 14.58
CA SER A 45 2.18 -19.69 13.26
C SER A 45 1.28 -19.14 12.15
N GLY A 46 1.88 -18.51 11.12
CA GLY A 46 1.19 -18.35 9.84
C GLY A 46 1.77 -17.45 8.74
N GLY A 47 3.10 -17.27 8.65
CA GLY A 47 3.78 -16.84 7.41
C GLY A 47 3.68 -15.37 6.99
N ASN A 48 4.83 -14.70 6.89
CA ASN A 48 5.11 -13.56 6.00
C ASN A 48 4.12 -12.37 5.97
N SER A 49 3.29 -12.14 7.00
CA SER A 49 2.24 -11.12 6.93
C SER A 49 2.78 -9.72 6.70
N SER A 50 3.94 -9.36 7.26
CA SER A 50 4.53 -8.01 7.24
C SER A 50 5.74 -7.84 6.29
N VAL A 51 5.91 -8.72 5.31
CA VAL A 51 7.09 -8.67 4.41
C VAL A 51 6.89 -7.64 3.30
N PHE A 52 7.76 -6.64 3.26
CA PHE A 52 7.92 -5.76 2.10
C PHE A 52 8.58 -6.54 0.96
N LEU A 53 8.00 -6.48 -0.23
CA LEU A 53 8.59 -7.13 -1.41
C LEU A 53 9.19 -6.07 -2.33
N TYR A 54 10.32 -6.40 -2.92
CA TYR A 54 10.96 -5.57 -3.93
C TYR A 54 11.01 -6.37 -5.23
N TYR A 55 10.54 -5.75 -6.31
CA TYR A 55 10.68 -6.25 -7.65
C TYR A 55 11.69 -5.38 -8.40
N PHE A 56 12.64 -6.06 -9.05
CA PHE A 56 13.62 -5.45 -9.92
C PHE A 56 13.25 -5.81 -11.35
N ASP A 57 12.91 -4.80 -12.13
CA ASP A 57 12.69 -4.93 -13.57
C ASP A 57 14.06 -5.00 -14.23
N VAL A 58 14.41 -6.17 -14.76
CA VAL A 58 15.71 -6.47 -15.38
C VAL A 58 15.46 -6.97 -16.80
N GLY A 59 16.02 -6.30 -17.80
CA GLY A 59 15.87 -6.66 -19.20
C GLY A 59 17.08 -6.27 -20.06
N PRO A 60 17.26 -6.93 -21.22
CA PRO A 60 18.45 -6.77 -22.07
C PRO A 60 18.57 -5.38 -22.74
N SER A 61 17.49 -4.59 -22.74
CA SER A 61 17.45 -3.25 -23.33
C SER A 61 17.27 -2.13 -22.29
N GLN A 62 17.45 -2.42 -21.00
CA GLN A 62 17.31 -1.44 -19.94
C GLN A 62 18.61 -0.67 -19.68
N GLU A 63 18.45 0.47 -18.99
CA GLU A 63 19.54 1.30 -18.50
C GLU A 63 20.50 0.51 -17.57
N GLU A 64 21.63 1.12 -17.22
CA GLU A 64 22.66 0.54 -16.35
C GLU A 64 22.12 0.08 -14.97
N THR A 65 20.95 0.57 -14.55
CA THR A 65 20.30 0.16 -13.31
C THR A 65 18.85 -0.33 -13.53
N PRO A 66 18.39 -1.34 -12.77
CA PRO A 66 17.04 -1.87 -12.92
C PRO A 66 15.97 -0.91 -12.37
N GLY A 67 14.79 -0.92 -12.99
CA GLY A 67 13.62 -0.27 -12.40
C GLY A 67 13.23 -0.97 -11.09
N VAL A 68 12.88 -0.21 -10.04
CA VAL A 68 12.50 -0.76 -8.74
C VAL A 68 11.02 -0.52 -8.46
N LYS A 69 10.33 -1.58 -8.06
CA LYS A 69 8.96 -1.54 -7.55
C LYS A 69 8.89 -2.13 -6.14
N LEU A 70 8.49 -1.31 -5.19
CA LEU A 70 8.19 -1.72 -3.81
C LEU A 70 6.76 -2.24 -3.75
N TYR A 71 6.49 -3.30 -2.99
CA TYR A 71 5.16 -3.75 -2.61
C TYR A 71 4.99 -3.59 -1.11
N PHE A 72 4.02 -2.79 -0.73
CA PHE A 72 3.66 -2.48 0.63
C PHE A 72 2.42 -3.28 1.05
N PRO A 73 2.48 -4.12 2.10
CA PRO A 73 1.35 -4.92 2.54
C PRO A 73 0.38 -4.07 3.40
N ALA A 74 -0.38 -3.20 2.74
CA ALA A 74 -1.22 -2.18 3.38
C ALA A 74 -2.26 -2.74 4.36
N TRP A 75 -2.78 -3.94 4.08
CA TRP A 75 -3.75 -4.66 4.91
C TRP A 75 -3.32 -4.93 6.36
N ASN A 76 -2.02 -4.89 6.69
CA ASN A 76 -1.57 -5.02 8.09
C ASN A 76 -1.70 -3.73 8.89
N TYR A 77 -1.81 -2.59 8.22
CA TYR A 77 -1.61 -1.27 8.83
C TYR A 77 -2.90 -0.44 8.86
N ALA A 78 -3.85 -0.73 7.98
CA ALA A 78 -5.07 0.04 7.83
C ALA A 78 -6.21 -0.79 7.24
N SER A 79 -7.45 -0.36 7.51
CA SER A 79 -8.65 -0.88 6.84
C SER A 79 -8.76 -0.41 5.38
N ASP A 80 -9.58 -1.08 4.58
CA ASP A 80 -9.85 -0.69 3.18
C ASP A 80 -10.24 0.79 3.07
N ARG A 81 -11.13 1.27 3.95
CA ARG A 81 -11.52 2.69 3.95
C ARG A 81 -10.33 3.61 4.21
N GLN A 82 -9.50 3.29 5.20
CA GLN A 82 -8.35 4.12 5.55
C GLN A 82 -7.31 4.13 4.43
N ILE A 83 -7.04 2.98 3.81
CA ILE A 83 -6.14 2.86 2.65
C ILE A 83 -6.69 3.70 1.49
N ALA A 84 -7.98 3.57 1.19
CA ALA A 84 -8.64 4.30 0.11
C ALA A 84 -8.62 5.82 0.33
N ASP A 85 -8.93 6.27 1.55
CA ASP A 85 -8.93 7.70 1.90
C ASP A 85 -7.50 8.27 1.86
N GLY A 86 -6.50 7.54 2.36
CA GLY A 86 -5.09 7.92 2.31
C GLY A 86 -4.58 8.05 0.87
N LEU A 87 -4.86 7.06 0.03
CA LEU A 87 -4.49 7.09 -1.40
C LEU A 87 -5.22 8.23 -2.13
N ALA A 88 -6.51 8.43 -1.87
CA ALA A 88 -7.29 9.52 -2.44
C ALA A 88 -6.73 10.91 -2.05
N GLY A 89 -6.40 11.11 -0.77
CA GLY A 89 -5.77 12.34 -0.27
C GLY A 89 -4.43 12.61 -0.96
N TRP A 90 -3.58 11.58 -1.04
CA TRP A 90 -2.30 11.66 -1.74
C TRP A 90 -2.48 11.99 -3.23
N MET A 91 -3.42 11.32 -3.93
CA MET A 91 -3.72 11.61 -5.33
C MET A 91 -4.14 13.07 -5.54
N ARG A 92 -5.01 13.62 -4.68
CA ARG A 92 -5.41 15.03 -4.78
C ARG A 92 -4.22 15.98 -4.65
N LYS A 93 -3.35 15.76 -3.67
CA LYS A 93 -2.18 16.60 -3.41
C LYS A 93 -1.15 16.55 -4.54
N HIS A 94 -1.05 15.42 -5.24
CA HIS A 94 -0.08 15.18 -6.30
C HIS A 94 -0.65 15.35 -7.72
N GLY A 95 -1.70 16.17 -7.89
CA GLY A 95 -2.25 16.53 -9.21
C GLY A 95 -2.99 15.40 -9.93
N ARG A 96 -3.45 14.39 -9.18
CA ARG A 96 -4.21 13.22 -9.67
C ARG A 96 -5.64 13.20 -9.13
N GLY A 97 -6.13 14.32 -8.61
CA GLY A 97 -7.45 14.44 -8.00
C GLY A 97 -8.61 14.04 -8.92
N GLN A 98 -8.44 14.21 -10.23
CA GLN A 98 -9.45 13.86 -11.24
C GLN A 98 -9.79 12.37 -11.29
N PHE A 99 -8.93 11.49 -10.76
CA PHE A 99 -9.18 10.04 -10.76
C PHE A 99 -9.82 9.54 -9.47
N VAL A 100 -9.93 10.39 -8.44
CA VAL A 100 -10.29 9.97 -7.08
C VAL A 100 -11.70 9.40 -7.02
N ASP A 101 -12.68 10.10 -7.58
CA ASP A 101 -14.08 9.69 -7.47
C ASP A 101 -14.33 8.38 -8.23
N ALA A 102 -13.72 8.23 -9.41
CA ALA A 102 -13.76 6.98 -10.18
C ALA A 102 -13.08 5.83 -9.44
N TYR A 103 -11.93 6.07 -8.79
CA TYR A 103 -11.23 5.08 -7.98
C TYR A 103 -12.08 4.61 -6.79
N LEU A 104 -12.63 5.53 -6.00
CA LEU A 104 -13.46 5.22 -4.84
C LEU A 104 -14.76 4.52 -5.26
N GLY A 105 -15.37 4.98 -6.35
CA GLY A 105 -16.53 4.35 -6.95
C GLY A 105 -16.24 2.89 -7.36
N ALA A 106 -15.18 2.67 -8.13
CA ALA A 106 -14.78 1.33 -8.58
C ALA A 106 -14.50 0.40 -7.39
N LEU A 107 -13.75 0.87 -6.40
CA LEU A 107 -13.48 0.11 -5.18
C LEU A 107 -14.79 -0.29 -4.48
N GLY A 108 -15.71 0.66 -4.28
CA GLY A 108 -17.02 0.38 -3.68
C GLY A 108 -17.84 -0.68 -4.42
N HIS A 109 -17.73 -0.76 -5.75
CA HIS A 109 -18.39 -1.81 -6.53
C HIS A 109 -17.70 -3.17 -6.39
N ILE A 110 -16.37 -3.20 -6.51
CA ILE A 110 -15.55 -4.42 -6.43
C ILE A 110 -15.73 -5.11 -5.07
N ILE A 111 -15.83 -4.34 -3.99
CA ILE A 111 -15.96 -4.86 -2.62
C ILE A 111 -17.33 -4.55 -2.00
N SER A 112 -18.38 -4.49 -2.83
CA SER A 112 -19.74 -4.14 -2.43
C SER A 112 -20.36 -5.05 -1.35
N HIS A 113 -19.94 -6.31 -1.28
CA HIS A 113 -20.43 -7.29 -0.30
C HIS A 113 -19.78 -7.14 1.09
N ARG A 114 -18.75 -6.30 1.24
CA ARG A 114 -18.08 -6.03 2.52
C ARG A 114 -18.18 -4.55 2.85
N ARG A 115 -18.19 -4.21 4.14
CA ARG A 115 -18.21 -2.80 4.54
C ARG A 115 -16.78 -2.24 4.51
N LEU A 116 -16.56 -1.14 3.78
CA LEU A 116 -15.26 -0.47 3.67
C LEU A 116 -14.64 -0.11 5.04
N ASN A 117 -15.47 0.24 6.02
CA ASN A 117 -15.06 0.63 7.37
C ASN A 117 -14.88 -0.54 8.34
N GLN A 118 -15.07 -1.78 7.87
CA GLN A 118 -14.87 -2.94 8.71
C GLN A 118 -13.37 -3.19 8.84
N VAL A 119 -12.80 -2.70 9.94
CA VAL A 119 -11.50 -3.15 10.40
C VAL A 119 -11.68 -4.62 10.82
N GLY A 120 -10.80 -5.51 10.35
CA GLY A 120 -10.77 -6.86 10.91
C GLY A 120 -10.53 -6.80 12.42
N ALA A 121 -10.97 -7.81 13.16
CA ALA A 121 -10.46 -7.99 14.52
C ALA A 121 -8.92 -8.00 14.50
N VAL A 122 -8.27 -7.61 15.59
CA VAL A 122 -6.81 -7.77 15.73
C VAL A 122 -6.46 -9.23 15.41
N GLY A 123 -5.58 -9.44 14.41
CA GLY A 123 -5.24 -10.77 13.90
C GLY A 123 -6.17 -11.35 12.82
N SER A 124 -7.18 -10.60 12.34
CA SER A 124 -8.08 -11.00 11.27
C SER A 124 -7.77 -10.26 9.96
N PHE A 125 -7.37 -11.04 8.96
CA PHE A 125 -7.09 -10.61 7.59
C PHE A 125 -8.41 -10.22 6.88
N CYS A 126 -8.90 -8.99 7.07
CA CYS A 126 -10.21 -8.57 6.54
C CYS A 126 -10.16 -7.54 5.40
N ALA A 127 -9.02 -6.91 5.13
CA ALA A 127 -8.91 -5.91 4.07
C ALA A 127 -8.87 -6.56 2.68
N ALA A 128 -9.64 -6.02 1.73
CA ALA A 128 -9.56 -6.39 0.32
C ALA A 128 -8.32 -5.82 -0.36
N GLN A 129 -7.87 -4.62 0.05
CA GLN A 129 -6.69 -3.97 -0.49
C GLN A 129 -5.43 -4.60 0.12
N MET A 130 -4.97 -5.69 -0.51
CA MET A 130 -3.86 -6.50 -0.01
C MET A 130 -2.50 -5.81 -0.16
N MET A 131 -2.22 -5.16 -1.29
CA MET A 131 -0.91 -4.52 -1.46
C MET A 131 -1.04 -3.23 -2.22
N ILE A 132 -0.19 -2.27 -1.88
CA ILE A 132 0.06 -1.09 -2.70
C ILE A 132 1.47 -1.22 -3.23
N SER A 133 1.64 -1.29 -4.55
CA SER A 133 2.98 -1.20 -5.14
C SER A 133 3.30 0.20 -5.62
N ILE A 134 4.58 0.56 -5.50
CA ILE A 134 5.12 1.86 -5.87
C ILE A 134 6.33 1.61 -6.74
N MET A 135 6.25 1.99 -8.01
CA MET A 135 7.37 1.94 -8.95
C MET A 135 7.85 3.35 -9.26
N VAL A 136 9.16 3.55 -9.22
CA VAL A 136 9.80 4.78 -9.71
C VAL A 136 10.19 4.54 -11.16
N LYS A 137 9.61 5.32 -12.08
CA LYS A 137 9.94 5.25 -13.51
C LYS A 137 9.89 6.63 -14.14
N GLY A 138 10.99 7.04 -14.78
CA GLY A 138 11.10 8.35 -15.45
C GLY A 138 10.83 9.53 -14.51
N GLY A 139 11.35 9.49 -13.27
CA GLY A 139 11.16 10.53 -12.27
C GLY A 139 9.75 10.64 -11.68
N LYS A 140 8.84 9.70 -12.00
CA LYS A 140 7.45 9.71 -11.53
C LYS A 140 7.11 8.43 -10.78
N LEU A 141 6.18 8.55 -9.83
CA LEU A 141 5.59 7.40 -9.15
C LEU A 141 4.47 6.79 -9.99
N GLN A 142 4.53 5.48 -10.14
CA GLN A 142 3.43 4.64 -10.57
C GLN A 142 2.95 3.83 -9.38
N VAL A 143 1.69 4.01 -9.00
CA VAL A 143 1.08 3.37 -7.83
C VAL A 143 0.04 2.37 -8.30
N THR A 144 0.09 1.14 -7.79
CA THR A 144 -0.86 0.07 -8.13
C THR A 144 -1.49 -0.48 -6.86
N SER A 145 -2.82 -0.58 -6.81
CA SER A 145 -3.53 -1.24 -5.72
C SER A 145 -3.89 -2.67 -6.14
N TYR A 146 -3.44 -3.65 -5.36
CA TYR A 146 -3.81 -5.06 -5.51
C TYR A 146 -5.00 -5.34 -4.60
N ILE A 147 -6.11 -5.70 -5.21
CA ILE A 147 -7.38 -5.94 -4.53
C ILE A 147 -7.66 -7.43 -4.62
N SER A 148 -8.00 -8.06 -3.51
CA SER A 148 -8.55 -9.40 -3.41
C SER A 148 -10.02 -9.28 -3.02
N PRO A 149 -10.93 -9.14 -4.01
CA PRO A 149 -12.33 -8.84 -3.75
C PRO A 149 -13.02 -9.95 -2.98
N GLU A 150 -12.52 -11.18 -3.10
CA GLU A 150 -13.08 -12.39 -2.51
C GLU A 150 -12.21 -12.95 -1.37
N GLY A 151 -11.16 -12.22 -0.97
CA GLY A 151 -10.24 -12.61 0.10
C GLY A 151 -10.97 -12.90 1.40
N HIS A 152 -10.31 -13.64 2.30
CA HIS A 152 -10.88 -14.11 3.56
C HIS A 152 -11.66 -13.00 4.28
N HIS A 153 -12.87 -13.34 4.72
CA HIS A 153 -13.73 -12.45 5.49
C HIS A 153 -14.52 -13.31 6.48
N PRO A 154 -14.50 -13.03 7.79
CA PRO A 154 -15.15 -13.86 8.81
C PRO A 154 -16.64 -14.11 8.55
N GLY A 155 -17.33 -13.13 7.94
CA GLY A 155 -18.73 -13.28 7.52
C GLY A 155 -18.97 -14.17 6.29
N ARG A 156 -17.93 -14.84 5.76
CA ARG A 156 -18.00 -15.80 4.64
C ARG A 156 -17.64 -17.23 5.06
N SER A 157 -17.24 -17.43 6.32
CA SER A 157 -17.08 -18.77 6.88
C SER A 157 -18.46 -19.44 6.95
N LYS A 158 -18.59 -20.62 6.33
CA LYS A 158 -19.78 -21.46 6.47
C LYS A 158 -19.91 -21.97 7.89
#